data_AF-A0A3P3QMW8-F1
#
_entry.id   AF-A0A3P3QMW8-F1
#
_cell.length_a   1.000
_cell.length_b   1.000
_cell.length_c   1.000
_cell.angle_alpha   90.00
_cell.angle_beta   90.00
_cell.angle_gamma   90.00
#
_symmetry.space_group_name_H-M   'P 1'
#
loop_
_entity.id
_entity.type
_entity.pdbx_description
1 polymer ?
#
loop_
_entity_poly.entity_id
_entity_poly.type
_entity_poly.pdbx_seq_one_letter_code
_entity_poly.pdbx_strand_id
1 'polypeptide(L)'
;MINGITLTAQEALQQFSLPQLIGRKCVVVAQAYGNGSVDMVFGEIADPAACEIDEEKTAALFVEYQANDDWHIVDLEADAPLVLLEETA
;
A
#
# COMPACT_ATOMS: atom_id res chain seq x y z
N MET A 1 13.66 2.01 -16.42
CA MET A 1 12.45 1.17 -16.44
C MET A 1 12.10 0.92 -14.99
N ILE A 2 10.88 1.23 -14.56
CA ILE A 2 10.45 0.94 -13.19
C ILE A 2 10.04 -0.54 -13.17
N ASN A 3 10.66 -1.31 -12.29
CA ASN A 3 10.32 -2.71 -12.07
C ASN A 3 9.53 -2.86 -10.77
N GLY A 4 8.70 -3.89 -10.67
CA GLY A 4 7.96 -4.20 -9.46
C GLY A 4 7.45 -5.63 -9.45
N ILE A 5 7.09 -6.09 -8.26
CA ILE A 5 6.56 -7.42 -8.00
C ILE A 5 5.12 -7.28 -7.54
N THR A 6 4.20 -7.97 -8.22
CA THR A 6 2.79 -8.05 -7.80
C THR A 6 2.62 -9.10 -6.71
N LEU A 7 2.05 -8.71 -5.58
CA LEU A 7 1.84 -9.54 -4.39
C LEU A 7 0.50 -9.17 -3.75
N THR A 8 -0.02 -10.01 -2.86
CA THR A 8 -0.97 -9.56 -1.83
C THR A 8 -0.25 -8.91 -0.65
N ALA A 9 -0.96 -8.14 0.17
CA ALA A 9 -0.39 -7.56 1.39
C ALA A 9 0.18 -8.64 2.33
N GLN A 10 -0.49 -9.78 2.44
CA GLN A 10 -0.02 -10.91 3.23
C GLN A 10 1.23 -11.57 2.63
N GLU A 11 1.28 -11.75 1.30
CA GLU A 11 2.47 -12.30 0.64
C GLU A 11 3.68 -11.37 0.81
N ALA A 12 3.46 -10.04 0.73
CA ALA A 12 4.50 -9.06 1.00
C ALA A 12 5.03 -9.20 2.44
N LEU A 13 4.16 -9.33 3.44
CA LEU A 13 4.55 -9.54 4.85
C LEU A 13 5.24 -10.89 5.12
N GLN A 14 4.94 -11.91 4.32
CA GLN A 14 5.60 -13.22 4.41
C GLN A 14 6.99 -13.22 3.79
N GLN A 15 7.17 -12.48 2.69
CA GLN A 15 8.46 -12.38 1.99
C GLN A 15 9.37 -11.33 2.65
N PHE A 16 8.79 -10.26 3.17
CA PHE A 16 9.47 -9.13 3.78
C PHE A 16 8.83 -8.82 5.13
N SER A 17 9.64 -8.63 6.16
CA SER A 17 9.11 -8.16 7.44
C SER A 17 8.58 -6.73 7.32
N LEU A 18 7.60 -6.34 8.15
CA LEU A 18 7.03 -4.98 8.14
C LEU A 18 8.11 -3.87 8.20
N PRO A 19 9.17 -3.94 9.04
CA PRO A 19 10.24 -2.93 9.02
C PRO A 19 11.01 -2.81 7.71
N GLN A 20 11.03 -3.85 6.88
CA GLN A 20 11.66 -3.82 5.55
C GLN A 20 10.71 -3.28 4.47
N LEU A 21 9.42 -3.23 4.75
CA LEU A 21 8.39 -2.71 3.85
C LEU A 21 8.14 -1.23 4.09
N ILE A 22 8.17 -0.78 5.35
CA ILE A 22 7.99 0.65 5.69
C ILE A 22 8.95 1.49 4.85
N GLY A 23 8.41 2.52 4.21
CA GLY A 23 9.18 3.42 3.35
C GLY A 23 9.29 2.97 1.89
N ARG A 24 8.88 1.74 1.57
CA ARG A 24 8.96 1.24 0.19
C ARG A 24 7.84 1.79 -0.66
N LYS A 25 8.20 2.19 -1.88
CA LYS A 25 7.25 2.64 -2.89
C LYS A 25 6.43 1.48 -3.45
N CYS A 26 5.14 1.71 -3.63
CA CYS A 26 4.22 0.72 -4.18
C CYS A 26 3.13 1.39 -5.03
N VAL A 27 2.41 0.55 -5.78
CA VAL A 27 1.17 0.94 -6.45
C VAL A 27 0.05 0.07 -5.89
N VAL A 28 -1.06 0.71 -5.50
CA VAL A 28 -2.22 0.03 -4.90
C VAL A 28 -3.50 0.52 -5.54
N VAL A 29 -4.57 -0.27 -5.41
CA VAL A 29 -5.92 0.18 -5.73
C VAL A 29 -6.46 0.99 -4.54
N ALA A 30 -6.67 2.28 -4.73
CA ALA A 30 -7.26 3.15 -3.70
C ALA A 30 -8.79 3.06 -3.69
N GLN A 31 -9.40 2.83 -4.86
CA GLN A 31 -10.86 2.74 -4.99
C GLN A 31 -11.25 1.80 -6.11
N ALA A 32 -12.25 0.95 -5.87
CA ALA A 32 -12.91 0.15 -6.89
C ALA A 32 -14.32 0.68 -7.15
N TYR A 33 -14.70 0.78 -8.42
CA TYR A 33 -16.00 1.25 -8.84
C TYR A 33 -16.88 0.07 -9.27
N GLY A 34 -18.18 0.14 -9.01
CA GLY A 34 -19.14 -0.93 -9.34
C GLY A 34 -19.35 -1.20 -10.84
N ASN A 35 -18.67 -0.44 -11.71
CA ASN A 35 -18.61 -0.63 -13.16
C ASN A 35 -17.36 -1.41 -13.62
N GLY A 36 -16.52 -1.86 -12.68
CA GLY A 36 -15.28 -2.58 -12.96
C GLY A 36 -14.04 -1.70 -13.21
N SER A 37 -14.14 -0.38 -13.12
CA SER A 37 -12.95 0.49 -13.10
C SER A 37 -12.35 0.58 -11.70
N VAL A 38 -11.07 0.92 -11.62
CA VAL A 38 -10.35 1.15 -10.37
C VAL A 38 -9.48 2.39 -10.47
N ASP A 39 -9.31 3.09 -9.36
CA ASP A 39 -8.27 4.10 -9.20
C ASP A 39 -7.06 3.47 -8.55
N MET A 40 -5.93 3.59 -9.23
CA MET A 40 -4.63 3.16 -8.71
C MET A 40 -3.83 4.39 -8.30
N VAL A 41 -3.14 4.28 -7.17
CA VAL A 41 -2.29 5.34 -6.64
C VAL A 41 -0.88 4.83 -6.43
N PHE A 42 0.08 5.72 -6.65
CA PHE A 42 1.46 5.52 -6.26
C PHE A 42 1.64 6.05 -4.85
N GLY A 43 2.14 5.21 -3.95
CA GLY A 43 2.29 5.55 -2.54
C GLY A 43 3.51 4.91 -1.90
N GLU A 44 3.57 5.01 -0.59
CA GLU A 44 4.61 4.45 0.27
C GLU A 44 3.98 3.62 1.37
N ILE A 45 4.55 2.47 1.71
CA ILE A 45 4.08 1.69 2.85
C ILE A 45 4.38 2.49 4.14
N ALA A 46 3.33 2.82 4.87
CA ALA A 46 3.39 3.58 6.11
C ALA A 46 3.62 2.67 7.33
N ASP A 47 4.21 3.23 8.38
CA ASP A 47 4.27 2.57 9.69
C ASP A 47 2.92 2.68 10.39
N PRO A 48 2.21 1.58 10.67
CA PRO A 48 0.93 1.63 11.38
C PRO A 48 1.03 2.28 12.76
N ALA A 49 2.19 2.26 13.42
CA ALA A 49 2.40 2.91 14.70
C ALA A 49 2.55 4.44 14.58
N ALA A 50 2.88 4.95 13.38
CA ALA A 50 3.00 6.37 13.10
C ALA A 50 1.70 6.97 12.52
N CYS A 51 0.73 6.14 12.15
CA CYS A 51 -0.57 6.57 11.67
C CYS A 51 -1.54 6.82 12.84
N GLU A 52 -2.28 7.93 12.77
CA GLU A 52 -3.44 8.15 13.64
C GLU A 52 -4.63 7.38 13.04
N ILE A 53 -4.84 6.16 13.53
CA ILE A 53 -5.89 5.27 13.05
C ILE A 53 -7.07 5.35 14.03
N ASP A 54 -8.15 6.00 13.62
CA ASP A 54 -9.33 6.29 14.47
C ASP A 54 -10.15 5.04 14.87
N GLU A 55 -9.97 3.89 14.19
CA GLU A 55 -10.70 2.65 14.45
C GLU A 55 -9.76 1.43 14.47
N GLU A 56 -10.14 0.33 15.15
CA GLU A 56 -9.42 -0.94 15.06
C GLU A 56 -9.50 -1.48 13.62
N LYS A 57 -8.53 -1.10 12.79
CA LYS A 57 -8.48 -1.56 11.41
C LYS A 57 -7.82 -2.93 11.34
N THR A 58 -8.49 -3.87 10.66
CA THR A 58 -8.00 -5.22 10.35
C THR A 58 -7.03 -5.24 9.16
N ALA A 59 -6.51 -4.07 8.76
CA ALA A 59 -5.60 -3.94 7.63
C ALA A 59 -4.28 -4.64 7.92
N ALA A 60 -3.74 -5.31 6.90
CA ALA A 60 -2.42 -5.91 6.94
C ALA A 60 -1.31 -4.88 6.69
N LEU A 61 -1.55 -3.92 5.79
CA LEU A 61 -0.63 -2.84 5.45
C LEU A 61 -1.38 -1.52 5.28
N PHE A 62 -0.67 -0.42 5.48
CA PHE A 62 -1.16 0.93 5.23
C PHE A 62 -0.28 1.58 4.16
N VAL A 63 -0.90 2.29 3.22
CA VAL A 63 -0.19 2.98 2.15
C VAL A 63 -0.55 4.45 2.18
N GLU A 64 0.43 5.30 2.44
CA GLU A 64 0.25 6.74 2.34
C GLU A 64 0.53 7.22 0.93
N TYR A 65 -0.28 8.18 0.47
CA TYR A 65 -0.06 8.86 -0.80
C TYR A 65 -0.54 10.31 -0.72
N GLN A 66 0.07 11.17 -1.52
CA GLN A 66 -0.32 12.57 -1.61
C GLN A 66 -1.24 12.78 -2.80
N ALA A 67 -2.40 13.40 -2.56
CA ALA A 67 -3.33 13.80 -3.60
C ALA A 67 -4.06 15.09 -3.21
N ASN A 68 -4.24 16.00 -4.18
CA ASN A 68 -4.94 17.27 -3.99
C ASN A 68 -4.39 18.10 -2.80
N ASP A 69 -3.06 18.17 -2.70
CA ASP A 69 -2.33 18.85 -1.63
C ASP A 69 -2.56 18.30 -0.20
N ASP A 70 -3.14 17.11 -0.08
CA ASP A 70 -3.40 16.44 1.19
C ASP A 70 -2.81 15.02 1.24
N TRP A 71 -2.61 14.50 2.45
CA TRP A 71 -2.12 13.15 2.70
C TRP A 71 -3.28 12.19 2.94
N HIS A 72 -3.29 11.08 2.22
CA HIS A 72 -4.32 10.05 2.29
C HIS A 72 -3.68 8.73 2.67
N ILE A 73 -4.44 7.87 3.34
CA ILE A 73 -4.04 6.51 3.70
C ILE A 73 -5.01 5.53 3.05
N VAL A 74 -4.47 4.51 2.38
CA VAL A 74 -5.20 3.33 1.91
C VAL A 74 -4.92 2.19 2.87
N ASP A 75 -5.98 1.58 3.38
CA ASP A 75 -5.90 0.35 4.16
C ASP A 75 -5.90 -0.85 3.21
N LEU A 76 -4.91 -1.73 3.33
CA LEU A 76 -4.86 -2.97 2.57
C LEU A 76 -5.22 -4.16 3.45
N GLU A 77 -6.30 -4.85 3.11
CA GLU A 77 -6.61 -6.16 3.67
C GLU A 77 -5.54 -7.20 3.26
N ALA A 78 -5.50 -8.33 3.96
CA ALA A 78 -4.47 -9.36 3.77
C ALA A 78 -4.37 -9.87 2.32
N ASP A 79 -5.49 -10.00 1.61
CA ASP A 79 -5.58 -10.46 0.23
C ASP A 79 -5.57 -9.30 -0.81
N ALA A 80 -5.51 -8.05 -0.35
CA ALA A 80 -5.50 -6.89 -1.24
C ALA A 80 -4.22 -6.89 -2.10
N PRO A 81 -4.35 -6.72 -3.43
CA PRO A 81 -3.20 -6.71 -4.32
C PRO A 81 -2.43 -5.39 -4.21
N LEU A 82 -1.10 -5.49 -4.26
CA LEU A 82 -0.19 -4.37 -4.45
C LEU A 82 0.91 -4.72 -5.45
N VAL A 83 1.52 -3.69 -6.02
CA VAL A 83 2.78 -3.82 -6.76
C VAL A 83 3.87 -3.15 -5.95
N LEU A 84 4.76 -3.94 -5.35
CA LEU A 84 5.91 -3.43 -4.61
C LEU A 84 7.01 -3.07 -5.61
N LEU A 85 7.46 -1.82 -5.61
CA LEU A 85 8.42 -1.34 -6.60
C LEU A 85 9.85 -1.65 -6.16
N GLU A 86 10.67 -2.08 -7.10
CA GLU A 86 12.09 -2.31 -6.86
C GLU A 86 12.82 -0.98 -6.73
N GLU A 87 13.74 -0.89 -5.76
CA GLU A 87 14.68 0.23 -5.72
C GLU A 87 15.63 0.08 -6.91
N THR A 88 15.71 1.10 -7.75
CA THR A 88 16.74 1.13 -8.80
C THR A 88 18.06 1.49 -8.11
N ALA A 89 19.01 0.56 -8.14
CA ALA A 89 20.37 0.73 -7.64
C ALA A 89 21.14 1.82 -8.39
#